data_AF-A0A952A2Y2-F1
#
_entry.id   AF-A0A952A2Y2-F1
#
_cell.length_a   1.000
_cell.length_b   1.000
_cell.length_c   1.000
_cell.angle_alpha   90.00
_cell.angle_beta   90.00
_cell.angle_gamma   90.00
#
_symmetry.space_group_name_H-M   'P 1'
#
loop_
_entity.id
_entity.type
_entity.pdbx_description
1 polymer ?
#
loop_
_entity_poly.entity_id
_entity_poly.type
_entity_poly.pdbx_seq_one_letter_code
_entity_poly.pdbx_strand_id
1 'polypeptide(L)'
;MMPAPILTNHARERLKQRWITEDVVESVLRSPDRTEPGSKPGTVKFVRTLNGRQVQLIGTYLQDQDRWLIVSAWVRGEEDAAPLVWQVITLPFTAVWRLSLWLLGRLRQPKKERPR
;
A
#
# COMPACT_ATOMS: atom_id res chain seq x y z
N MET A 1 11.16 0.53 29.31
CA MET A 1 11.17 -0.46 28.20
C MET A 1 9.74 -0.95 28.09
N MET A 2 9.09 -0.87 26.93
CA MET A 2 7.73 -1.44 26.79
C MET A 2 7.84 -2.97 26.82
N PRO A 3 6.94 -3.69 27.50
CA PRO A 3 6.94 -5.14 27.47
C PRO A 3 6.68 -5.63 26.04
N ALA A 4 7.30 -6.75 25.68
CA ALA A 4 7.13 -7.34 24.36
C ALA A 4 5.64 -7.65 24.10
N PRO A 5 5.11 -7.32 22.91
CA PRO A 5 3.71 -7.57 22.58
C PRO A 5 3.43 -9.06 22.45
N ILE A 6 2.20 -9.46 22.77
CA ILE A 6 1.73 -10.82 22.56
C ILE A 6 1.19 -10.90 21.13
N LEU A 7 1.73 -11.81 20.32
CA LEU A 7 1.32 -12.00 18.93
C LEU A 7 0.40 -13.21 18.82
N THR A 8 -0.79 -13.02 18.27
CA THR A 8 -1.65 -14.15 17.87
C THR A 8 -1.02 -14.94 16.72
N ASN A 9 -1.39 -16.22 16.56
CA ASN A 9 -0.91 -17.04 15.42
C ASN A 9 -1.20 -16.36 14.07
N HIS A 10 -2.40 -15.78 13.93
CA HIS A 10 -2.77 -15.04 12.73
C HIS A 10 -1.87 -13.83 12.48
N ALA A 11 -1.56 -13.04 13.51
CA ALA A 11 -0.64 -11.93 13.39
C ALA A 11 0.77 -12.40 12.98
N ARG A 12 1.29 -13.48 13.59
CA ARG A 12 2.62 -14.04 13.26
C ARG A 12 2.71 -14.46 11.80
N GLU A 13 1.68 -15.14 11.28
CA GLU A 13 1.60 -15.51 9.87
C GLU A 13 1.64 -14.29 8.95
N ARG A 14 0.86 -13.24 9.27
CA ARG A 14 0.85 -11.99 8.49
C ARG A 14 2.18 -11.26 8.51
N LEU A 15 2.85 -11.21 9.66
CA LEU A 15 4.19 -10.63 9.79
C LEU A 15 5.18 -11.36 8.88
N LYS A 16 5.16 -12.71 8.90
CA LYS A 16 6.01 -13.54 8.04
C LYS A 16 5.73 -13.32 6.56
N GLN A 17 4.46 -13.26 6.15
CA GLN A 17 4.07 -13.04 4.75
C GLN A 17 4.46 -11.66 4.20
N ARG A 18 4.60 -10.66 5.07
CA ARG A 18 4.90 -9.27 4.68
C ARG A 18 6.33 -8.84 5.02
N TRP A 19 7.16 -9.78 5.47
CA TRP A 19 8.53 -9.54 5.94
C TRP A 19 8.60 -8.41 6.99
N ILE A 20 7.68 -8.44 7.95
CA ILE A 20 7.69 -7.52 9.10
C ILE A 20 8.36 -8.26 10.27
N THR A 21 9.41 -7.67 10.83
CA THR A 21 10.10 -8.21 12.01
C THR A 21 9.42 -7.78 13.31
N GLU A 22 9.69 -8.49 14.41
CA GLU A 22 9.18 -8.14 15.74
C GLU A 22 9.70 -6.77 16.20
N ASP A 23 10.94 -6.39 15.85
CA ASP A 23 11.49 -5.06 16.11
C ASP A 23 10.66 -3.94 15.45
N VAL A 24 10.18 -4.19 14.23
CA VAL A 24 9.28 -3.26 13.54
C VAL A 24 7.97 -3.16 14.31
N VAL A 25 7.41 -4.28 14.77
CA VAL A 25 6.17 -4.27 15.55
C VAL A 25 6.33 -3.42 16.81
N GLU A 26 7.40 -3.64 17.58
CA GLU A 26 7.69 -2.85 18.78
C GLU A 26 7.89 -1.36 18.47
N SER A 27 8.59 -1.05 17.38
CA SER A 27 8.80 0.32 16.94
C SER A 27 7.48 1.02 16.59
N VAL A 28 6.57 0.32 15.89
CA VAL A 28 5.24 0.86 15.54
C VAL A 28 4.38 1.06 16.79
N LEU A 29 4.42 0.14 17.76
CA LEU A 29 3.68 0.30 19.02
C LEU A 29 4.23 1.43 19.88
N ARG A 30 5.56 1.59 19.90
CA ARG A 30 6.23 2.59 20.75
C ARG A 30 6.02 4.02 20.24
N SER A 31 6.09 4.19 18.93
CA SER A 31 6.02 5.51 18.29
C SER A 31 5.26 5.41 16.97
N PRO A 32 3.94 5.19 17.01
CA PRO A 32 3.10 5.24 15.81
C PRO A 32 3.07 6.67 15.25
N ASP A 33 2.95 6.80 13.93
CA ASP A 33 2.70 8.12 13.31
C ASP A 33 1.28 8.57 13.60
N ARG A 34 0.35 7.61 13.65
CA ARG A 34 -1.05 7.83 13.99
C ARG A 34 -1.65 6.60 14.65
N THR A 35 -2.59 6.87 15.55
CA THR A 35 -3.36 5.86 16.27
C THR A 35 -4.83 6.13 16.04
N GLU A 36 -5.56 5.11 15.59
CA GLU A 36 -6.98 5.20 15.23
C GLU A 36 -7.76 4.09 15.94
N PRO A 37 -9.06 4.28 16.24
CA PRO A 37 -9.91 3.17 16.65
C PRO A 37 -9.93 2.07 15.58
N GLY A 38 -9.79 0.82 16.00
CA GLY A 38 -9.90 -0.32 15.09
C GLY A 38 -11.34 -0.63 14.73
N SER A 39 -11.54 -1.51 13.75
CA SER A 39 -12.88 -1.88 13.24
C SER A 39 -13.72 -2.68 14.24
N LYS A 40 -13.11 -3.24 15.29
CA LYS A 40 -13.80 -3.96 16.35
C LYS A 40 -13.76 -3.15 17.65
N PRO A 41 -14.82 -3.19 18.49
CA PRO A 41 -14.80 -2.56 19.80
C PRO A 41 -13.58 -3.01 20.63
N GLY A 42 -12.93 -2.05 21.30
CA GLY A 42 -11.75 -2.31 22.12
C GLY A 42 -10.45 -2.57 21.34
N THR A 43 -10.47 -2.51 20.01
CA THR A 43 -9.25 -2.61 19.19
C THR A 43 -8.72 -1.23 18.82
N VAL A 44 -7.40 -1.14 18.70
CA VAL A 44 -6.67 0.07 18.31
C VAL A 44 -5.82 -0.26 17.09
N LYS A 45 -5.85 0.62 16.08
CA LYS A 45 -5.02 0.55 14.90
C LYS A 45 -3.85 1.53 15.03
N PHE A 46 -2.65 0.99 15.02
CA PHE A 46 -1.40 1.75 14.98
C PHE A 46 -0.91 1.79 13.54
N VAL A 47 -0.59 2.97 13.04
CA VAL A 47 -0.06 3.12 11.69
C VAL A 47 1.26 3.86 11.74
N ARG A 48 2.23 3.34 11.00
CA ARG A 48 3.53 3.97 10.83
C ARG A 48 4.06 3.75 9.42
N THR A 49 4.73 4.73 8.86
CA THR A 49 5.40 4.64 7.57
C THR A 49 6.88 4.39 7.79
N LEU A 50 7.38 3.27 7.27
CA LEU A 50 8.78 2.86 7.36
C LEU A 50 9.30 2.59 5.96
N ASN A 51 10.34 3.32 5.54
CA ASN A 51 10.96 3.16 4.21
C ASN A 51 9.93 3.23 3.05
N GLY A 52 8.96 4.14 3.14
CA GLY A 52 7.89 4.29 2.15
C GLY A 52 6.79 3.21 2.21
N ARG A 53 6.90 2.21 3.09
CA ARG A 53 5.88 1.18 3.33
C ARG A 53 5.03 1.59 4.53
N GLN A 54 3.71 1.58 4.38
CA GLN A 54 2.82 1.90 5.49
C GLN A 54 2.44 0.63 6.24
N VAL A 55 3.03 0.43 7.41
CA VAL A 55 2.74 -0.68 8.32
C VAL A 55 1.56 -0.30 9.21
N GLN A 56 0.59 -1.21 9.31
CA GLN A 56 -0.59 -1.05 10.15
C GLN A 56 -0.70 -2.27 11.06
N LEU A 57 -0.76 -2.03 12.38
CA LEU A 57 -0.96 -3.06 13.39
C LEU A 57 -2.32 -2.85 14.04
N ILE A 58 -3.04 -3.94 14.27
CA ILE A 58 -4.30 -3.91 15.02
C ILE A 58 -4.09 -4.71 16.29
N GLY A 59 -4.30 -4.07 17.43
CA GLY A 59 -4.11 -4.69 18.72
C GLY A 59 -5.17 -4.29 19.74
N THR A 60 -5.26 -5.09 20.80
CA THR A 60 -6.09 -4.84 21.98
C THR A 60 -5.18 -4.77 23.19
N TYR A 61 -5.43 -3.83 24.10
CA TYR A 61 -4.68 -3.76 25.35
C TYR A 61 -5.24 -4.75 26.36
N LEU A 62 -4.37 -5.62 26.89
CA LEU A 62 -4.70 -6.55 27.96
C LEU A 62 -4.29 -5.92 29.30
N GLN A 63 -5.26 -5.33 30.01
CA GLN A 63 -5.03 -4.62 31.27
C GLN A 63 -4.47 -5.53 32.36
N ASP A 64 -4.87 -6.80 32.37
CA ASP A 64 -4.42 -7.84 33.31
C ASP A 64 -2.93 -8.19 33.16
N GLN A 65 -2.38 -8.03 31.95
CA GLN A 65 -1.00 -8.40 31.62
C GLN A 65 -0.10 -7.21 31.32
N ASP A 66 -0.66 -6.00 31.34
CA ASP A 66 -0.01 -4.74 30.98
C ASP A 66 0.68 -4.80 29.60
N ARG A 67 0.02 -5.46 28.63
CA ARG A 67 0.60 -5.78 27.32
C ARG A 67 -0.38 -5.59 26.18
N TRP A 68 0.17 -5.31 24.99
CA TRP A 68 -0.60 -5.30 23.74
C TRP A 68 -0.71 -6.70 23.15
N LEU A 69 -1.94 -7.14 22.88
CA LEU A 69 -2.24 -8.31 22.06
C LEU A 69 -2.43 -7.87 20.61
N ILE A 70 -1.51 -8.27 19.74
CA ILE A 70 -1.58 -7.97 18.30
C ILE A 70 -2.35 -9.08 17.59
N VAL A 71 -3.44 -8.67 16.97
CA VAL A 71 -4.42 -9.56 16.34
C VAL A 71 -4.18 -9.64 14.83
N SER A 72 -3.72 -8.56 14.19
CA SER A 72 -3.35 -8.59 12.77
C SER A 72 -2.34 -7.52 12.39
N ALA A 73 -1.63 -7.75 11.28
CA ALA A 73 -0.67 -6.83 10.69
C ALA A 73 -0.92 -6.70 9.18
N TRP A 74 -0.76 -5.48 8.66
CA TRP A 74 -1.01 -5.12 7.27
C TRP A 74 0.07 -4.17 6.75
N VAL A 75 0.37 -4.26 5.46
CA VAL A 75 1.20 -3.28 4.76
C VAL A 75 0.42 -2.72 3.57
N ARG A 76 0.31 -1.40 3.46
CA ARG A 76 -0.16 -0.71 2.26
C ARG A 76 1.03 -0.31 1.38
N GLY A 77 0.84 -0.39 0.07
CA GLY A 77 1.82 0.07 -0.94
C GLY A 77 2.64 -1.03 -1.63
N GLU A 78 2.41 -2.30 -1.34
CA GLU A 78 3.12 -3.42 -1.99
C GLU A 78 2.38 -3.97 -3.22
N GLU A 79 1.08 -3.68 -3.36
CA GLU A 79 0.23 -4.15 -4.46
C GLU A 79 0.04 -3.11 -5.60
N ASP A 80 0.33 -1.83 -5.34
CA ASP A 80 -0.03 -0.73 -6.27
C ASP A 80 1.12 -0.20 -7.13
N ALA A 81 2.35 -0.66 -6.94
CA ALA A 81 3.41 -0.36 -7.89
C ALA A 81 3.16 -1.22 -9.13
N ALA A 82 2.52 -0.64 -10.16
CA ALA A 82 2.41 -1.28 -11.47
C ALA A 82 3.78 -1.83 -11.84
N PRO A 83 3.92 -3.15 -12.03
CA PRO A 83 5.23 -3.75 -12.20
C PRO A 83 5.91 -3.07 -13.39
N LEU A 84 7.19 -2.73 -13.27
CA LEU A 84 7.98 -2.11 -14.36
C LEU A 84 7.79 -2.88 -15.68
N VAL A 85 7.61 -4.20 -15.59
CA VAL A 85 7.27 -5.11 -16.69
C VAL A 85 6.01 -4.68 -17.46
N TRP A 86 4.97 -4.20 -16.77
CA TRP A 86 3.72 -3.77 -17.40
C TRP A 86 3.84 -2.43 -18.13
N GLN A 87 4.72 -1.55 -17.67
CA GLN A 87 5.11 -0.35 -18.41
C GLN A 87 5.84 -0.74 -19.71
N VAL A 88 6.73 -1.73 -19.66
CA VAL A 88 7.47 -2.22 -20.85
C VAL A 88 6.53 -2.88 -21.88
N ILE A 89 5.57 -3.70 -21.44
CA ILE A 89 4.66 -4.40 -22.36
C ILE A 89 3.68 -3.44 -23.06
N THR A 90 3.24 -2.37 -22.41
CA THR A 90 2.26 -1.43 -22.98
C THR A 90 2.89 -0.34 -23.87
N LEU A 91 4.19 -0.09 -23.74
CA LEU A 91 4.94 0.87 -24.57
C LEU A 91 4.76 0.68 -26.09
N PRO A 92 4.95 -0.52 -26.68
CA PRO A 92 4.77 -0.69 -28.13
C PRO A 92 3.34 -0.36 -28.57
N PHE A 93 2.33 -0.71 -27.77
CA PHE A 93 0.92 -0.45 -28.11
C PHE A 93 0.60 1.05 -28.11
N THR A 94 1.08 1.79 -27.11
CA THR A 94 0.89 3.25 -27.05
C THR A 94 1.62 3.99 -28.16
N ALA A 95 2.80 3.51 -28.58
CA ALA A 95 3.55 4.07 -29.70
C ALA A 95 2.81 3.86 -31.03
N VAL A 96 2.32 2.64 -31.28
CA VAL A 96 1.54 2.31 -32.49
C VAL A 96 0.22 3.11 -32.53
N TRP A 97 -0.48 3.23 -31.40
CA TRP A 97 -1.71 4.03 -31.30
C TRP A 97 -1.49 5.53 -31.55
N ARG A 98 -0.40 6.09 -31.01
CA ARG A 98 -0.04 7.50 -31.27
C ARG A 98 0.32 7.73 -32.73
N LEU A 99 1.01 6.77 -33.35
CA LEU A 99 1.37 6.83 -34.77
C LEU A 99 0.14 6.73 -35.67
N SER A 100 -0.82 5.85 -35.35
CA SER A 100 -2.06 5.72 -36.11
C SER A 100 -2.93 6.98 -36.01
N LEU A 101 -3.08 7.56 -34.82
CA LEU A 101 -3.78 8.84 -34.65
C LEU A 101 -3.11 9.98 -35.44
N TRP A 102 -1.77 10.03 -35.47
CA TRP A 102 -1.03 11.02 -36.25
C TRP A 102 -1.25 10.84 -37.76
N LEU A 103 -1.23 9.61 -38.26
CA LEU A 103 -1.50 9.28 -39.66
C LEU A 103 -2.94 9.63 -40.07
N LEU A 104 -3.93 9.31 -39.21
CA LEU A 104 -5.34 9.65 -39.42
C LEU A 104 -5.58 11.17 -39.39
N GLY A 105 -4.92 11.90 -38.48
CA GLY A 105 -4.99 13.36 -38.45
C GLY A 105 -4.42 14.01 -39.72
N ARG A 106 -3.41 13.40 -40.33
CA ARG A 106 -2.80 13.86 -41.59
C ARG A 106 -3.72 13.72 -42.79
N LEU A 107 -4.62 12.72 -42.78
CA LEU A 107 -5.59 12.46 -43.86
C LEU A 107 -6.84 13.36 -43.77
N ARG A 108 -7.02 14.09 -42.67
CA ARG A 108 -8.23 14.89 -42.37
C ARG A 108 -8.03 16.39 -42.59
N GLN A 109 -7.26 16.80 -43.60
CA GLN A 109 -7.21 18.21 -44.04
C GLN A 109 -8.39 18.47 -44.98
N PRO A 110 -9.43 19.24 -44.58
CA PRO A 110 -10.51 19.60 -45.48
C PRO A 110 -9.96 20.49 -46.61
N LYS A 111 -10.25 20.10 -47.86
CA LYS A 111 -9.92 20.86 -49.06
C LYS A 111 -10.57 22.25 -48.92
N LYS A 112 -9.74 23.28 -48.73
CA LYS A 112 -10.17 24.67 -48.59
C LYS A 112 -10.71 25.15 -49.94
N GLU A 113 -12.03 25.03 -50.13
CA GLU A 113 -12.70 25.62 -51.30
C GLU A 113 -12.57 27.14 -51.22
N ARG A 114 -11.96 27.74 -52.26
CA ARG A 114 -11.89 29.20 -52.40
C ARG A 114 -13.24 29.69 -52.93
N PRO A 115 -13.90 30.65 -52.27
CA PRO A 115 -15.02 31.33 -52.89
C PRO A 115 -14.50 32.26 -54.01
N ARG A 116 -15.18 32.24 -55.16
CA ARG A 116 -15.08 33.26 -56.20
C ARG A 116 -16.18 34.29 -56.00
#